data_AF-U2J6H1-F1
#
_entry.id   AF-U2J6H1-F1
#
_cell.length_a   1.000
_cell.length_b   1.000
_cell.length_c   1.000
_cell.angle_alpha   90.00
_cell.angle_beta   90.00
_cell.angle_gamma   90.00
#
_symmetry.space_group_name_H-M   'P 1'
#
loop_
_entity.id
_entity.type
_entity.pdbx_description
1 polymer ?
#
loop_
_entity_poly.entity_id
_entity_poly.type
_entity_poly.pdbx_seq_one_letter_code
_entity_poly.pdbx_strand_id
1 'polypeptide(L)'
;MMQIVFSDKVVTYDTFMNDLAARITSFLQNDKNEPEMISQRQAYKIFGRGNVDRWRKNGLINPCVRPGKREYSTRRLRELQRTEQDYL
;
A
#
# COMPACT_ATOMS: atom_id res chain seq x y z
N MET A 1 -35.58 9.14 4.18
CA MET A 1 -34.16 9.06 4.58
C MET A 1 -33.67 7.67 4.23
N MET A 2 -32.68 7.54 3.35
CA MET A 2 -32.13 6.24 2.95
C MET A 2 -31.01 5.84 3.90
N GLN A 3 -31.06 4.60 4.38
CA GLN A 3 -30.11 4.05 5.35
C GLN A 3 -29.43 2.80 4.77
N ILE A 4 -28.18 2.59 5.20
CA ILE A 4 -27.36 1.43 4.87
C ILE A 4 -27.04 0.72 6.17
N VAL A 5 -27.33 -0.59 6.21
CA VAL A 5 -27.14 -1.45 7.39
C VAL A 5 -25.90 -2.31 7.18
N PHE A 6 -24.96 -2.19 8.11
CA PHE A 6 -23.81 -3.08 8.26
C PHE A 6 -24.05 -4.04 9.42
N SER A 7 -23.22 -5.08 9.54
CA SER A 7 -23.32 -6.07 10.63
C SER A 7 -23.19 -5.47 12.02
N ASP A 8 -22.52 -4.33 12.15
CA ASP A 8 -22.15 -3.67 13.40
C ASP A 8 -22.78 -2.27 13.60
N LYS A 9 -23.37 -1.67 12.54
CA LYS A 9 -23.91 -0.30 12.60
C LYS A 9 -24.88 0.02 11.47
N VAL A 10 -25.62 1.12 11.63
CA VAL A 10 -26.48 1.70 10.58
C VAL A 10 -26.02 3.12 10.31
N VAL A 11 -25.93 3.50 9.04
CA VAL A 11 -25.54 4.86 8.61
C VAL A 11 -26.50 5.37 7.54
N THR A 12 -26.56 6.69 7.36
CA THR A 12 -27.30 7.27 6.22
C THR A 12 -26.50 7.11 4.94
N TYR A 13 -27.20 7.20 3.79
CA TYR A 13 -26.53 7.23 2.49
C TYR A 13 -25.49 8.36 2.39
N ASP A 14 -25.84 9.56 2.85
CA ASP A 14 -24.94 10.72 2.79
C ASP A 14 -23.67 10.52 3.64
N THR A 15 -23.81 9.96 4.85
CA THR A 15 -22.66 9.62 5.69
C THR A 15 -21.76 8.59 5.01
N PHE A 16 -22.34 7.54 4.43
CA PHE A 16 -21.57 6.52 3.72
C PHE A 16 -20.81 7.10 2.52
N MET A 17 -21.47 7.92 1.69
CA MET A 17 -20.86 8.51 0.51
C MET A 17 -19.70 9.46 0.87
N ASN A 18 -19.86 10.24 1.93
CA ASN A 18 -18.79 11.11 2.43
C ASN A 18 -17.60 10.32 2.96
N ASP A 19 -17.85 9.27 3.76
CA ASP A 19 -16.79 8.39 4.27
C ASP A 19 -16.04 7.69 3.14
N LEU A 20 -16.76 7.22 2.12
CA LEU A 20 -16.18 6.59 0.94
C LEU A 20 -15.31 7.58 0.16
N ALA A 21 -15.81 8.78 -0.11
CA ALA A 21 -15.08 9.83 -0.82
C ALA A 21 -13.80 10.24 -0.06
N ALA A 22 -13.90 10.39 1.27
CA ALA A 22 -12.77 10.70 2.13
C ALA A 22 -11.70 9.59 2.09
N ARG A 23 -12.11 8.32 2.16
CA ARG A 23 -11.19 7.16 2.06
C ARG A 23 -10.49 7.13 0.71
N ILE A 24 -11.22 7.27 -0.39
CA ILE A 24 -10.64 7.27 -1.74
C ILE A 24 -9.65 8.42 -1.89
N THR A 25 -10.03 9.63 -1.47
CA THR A 25 -9.14 10.81 -1.56
C THR A 25 -7.87 10.62 -0.73
N SER A 26 -7.98 10.06 0.48
CA SER A 26 -6.81 9.74 1.30
C SER A 26 -5.88 8.74 0.61
N PHE A 27 -6.42 7.68 0.00
CA PHE A 27 -5.61 6.73 -0.78
C PHE A 27 -4.89 7.42 -1.95
N LEU A 28 -5.60 8.26 -2.71
CA LEU A 28 -5.02 8.98 -3.85
C LEU A 28 -3.96 10.00 -3.44
N GLN A 29 -4.12 10.67 -2.31
CA GLN A 29 -3.14 11.63 -1.78
C GLN A 29 -1.90 10.94 -1.23
N ASN A 30 -2.07 9.80 -0.56
CA ASN A 30 -0.94 9.00 -0.07
C ASN A 30 -0.07 8.52 -1.22
N ASP A 31 -0.66 8.08 -2.33
CA ASP A 31 0.09 7.69 -3.53
C ASP A 31 0.82 8.89 -4.19
N LYS A 32 0.29 10.12 -4.11
CA LYS A 32 0.92 11.33 -4.69
C LYS A 32 2.14 11.84 -3.91
N ASN A 33 2.16 11.69 -2.60
CA ASN A 33 3.22 12.23 -1.73
C ASN A 33 4.33 11.23 -1.44
N GLU A 34 4.22 10.01 -1.96
CA GLU A 34 5.23 8.98 -1.76
C GLU A 34 6.46 9.26 -2.62
N PRO A 35 7.68 9.17 -2.04
CA PRO A 35 8.89 9.31 -2.83
C PRO A 35 8.98 8.18 -3.85
N GLU A 36 9.47 8.47 -5.05
CA GLU A 36 9.58 7.47 -6.13
C GLU A 36 10.42 6.25 -5.71
N MET A 37 11.46 6.51 -4.92
CA MET A 37 12.37 5.50 -4.36
C MET A 37 12.41 5.62 -2.84
N ILE A 38 12.37 4.49 -2.14
CA ILE A 38 12.59 4.41 -0.69
C ILE A 38 13.78 3.52 -0.35
N SER A 39 14.46 3.84 0.76
CA SER A 39 15.54 2.99 1.27
C SER A 39 15.05 1.59 1.67
N GLN A 40 15.95 0.60 1.66
CA GLN A 40 15.66 -0.75 2.15
C GLN A 40 15.07 -0.75 3.57
N ARG A 41 15.59 0.12 4.46
CA ARG A 41 15.06 0.25 5.83
C ARG A 41 13.60 0.73 5.84
N GLN A 42 13.27 1.73 5.00
CA GLN A 42 11.89 2.20 4.86
C GLN A 42 11.00 1.14 4.22
N ALA A 43 11.47 0.44 3.18
CA ALA A 43 10.74 -0.64 2.53
C ALA A 43 10.38 -1.76 3.53
N TYR A 44 11.34 -2.19 4.35
CA TYR A 44 11.09 -3.18 5.40
C TYR A 44 10.10 -2.70 6.46
N LYS A 45 10.14 -1.42 6.82
CA LYS A 45 9.20 -0.83 7.79
C LYS A 45 7.76 -0.77 7.24
N ILE A 46 7.59 -0.41 5.97
CA ILE A 46 6.27 -0.19 5.37
C ILE A 46 5.64 -1.50 4.89
N PHE A 47 6.42 -2.36 4.24
CA PHE A 47 5.91 -3.55 3.54
C PHE A 47 6.22 -4.87 4.26
N GLY A 48 7.02 -4.82 5.33
CA GLY A 48 7.48 -6.00 6.07
C GLY A 48 8.71 -6.66 5.42
N ARG A 49 9.71 -7.00 6.25
CA ARG A 49 10.97 -7.59 5.76
C ARG A 49 10.76 -8.89 4.99
N GLY A 50 9.92 -9.79 5.50
CA GLY A 50 9.65 -11.09 4.87
C GLY A 50 9.04 -10.96 3.47
N ASN A 51 8.17 -9.97 3.25
CA ASN A 51 7.56 -9.72 1.95
C ASN A 51 8.59 -9.15 0.96
N VAL A 52 9.31 -8.11 1.37
CA VAL A 52 10.33 -7.47 0.51
C VAL A 52 11.43 -8.46 0.13
N ASP A 53 11.89 -9.29 1.08
CA ASP A 53 12.91 -10.30 0.81
C ASP A 53 12.39 -11.41 -0.11
N ARG A 54 11.13 -11.83 0.05
CA ARG A 54 10.48 -12.80 -0.87
C ARG A 54 10.32 -12.25 -2.27
N TRP A 55 9.79 -11.04 -2.42
CA TRP A 55 9.65 -10.39 -3.72
C TRP A 55 10.99 -10.23 -4.43
N ARG A 56 12.05 -9.89 -3.68
CA ARG A 56 13.41 -9.84 -4.23
C ARG A 56 13.90 -11.24 -4.63
N LYS A 57 13.70 -12.25 -3.79
CA LYS A 57 14.11 -13.64 -4.07
C LYS A 57 13.42 -14.20 -5.32
N ASN A 58 12.15 -13.85 -5.52
CA ASN A 58 11.35 -14.26 -6.66
C ASN A 58 11.58 -13.38 -7.91
N GLY A 59 12.50 -12.41 -7.86
CA GLY A 59 12.79 -11.52 -9.00
C GLY A 59 11.68 -10.50 -9.32
N LEU A 60 10.67 -10.36 -8.46
CA LEU A 60 9.52 -9.47 -8.67
C LEU A 60 9.86 -7.99 -8.46
N ILE A 61 10.92 -7.73 -7.70
CA ILE A 61 11.47 -6.39 -7.49
C ILE A 61 12.99 -6.41 -7.48
N ASN A 62 13.58 -5.47 -8.23
CA ASN A 62 15.02 -5.26 -8.28
C ASN A 62 15.38 -3.96 -7.57
N PRO A 63 16.28 -3.98 -6.59
CA PRO A 63 16.73 -2.77 -5.93
C PRO A 63 17.70 -1.98 -6.81
N CYS A 64 17.61 -0.65 -6.74
CA CYS A 64 18.70 0.23 -7.18
C CYS A 64 19.80 0.22 -6.10
N VAL A 65 21.02 -0.22 -6.48
CA VAL A 65 22.14 -0.33 -5.56
C VAL A 65 23.16 0.78 -5.87
N ARG A 66 23.49 1.57 -4.85
CA ARG A 66 24.57 2.55 -4.85
C ARG A 66 25.55 2.20 -3.71
N PRO A 67 26.79 2.72 -3.69
CA PRO A 67 27.72 2.45 -2.59
C PRO A 67 27.07 2.74 -1.22
N GLY A 68 26.93 1.72 -0.38
CA GLY A 68 26.33 1.83 0.96
C GLY A 68 24.81 2.02 1.01
N LYS A 69 24.09 2.09 -0.13
CA LYS A 69 22.65 2.35 -0.16
C LYS A 69 21.92 1.40 -1.10
N ARG A 70 20.83 0.82 -0.60
CA ARG A 70 19.88 0.03 -1.40
C ARG A 70 18.52 0.70 -1.35
N GLU A 71 17.95 0.95 -2.51
CA GLU A 71 16.65 1.59 -2.66
C GLU A 71 15.72 0.75 -3.54
N TYR A 72 14.43 0.93 -3.35
CA TYR A 72 13.37 0.21 -4.05
C TYR A 72 12.38 1.21 -4.61
N SER A 73 11.84 0.91 -5.79
CA SER A 73 10.72 1.67 -6.35
C SER A 73 9.49 1.50 -5.47
N THR A 74 8.99 2.62 -4.96
CA THR A 74 7.82 2.64 -4.08
C THR A 74 6.58 2.17 -4.83
N ARG A 75 6.41 2.64 -6.08
CA ARG A 75 5.34 2.19 -6.97
C ARG A 75 5.34 0.67 -7.13
N ARG A 76 6.49 0.06 -7.39
CA ARG A 76 6.58 -1.40 -7.55
C ARG A 76 6.25 -2.15 -6.26
N LEU A 77 6.68 -1.64 -5.11
CA LEU A 77 6.33 -2.21 -3.81
C LEU A 77 4.81 -2.12 -3.54
N ARG A 78 4.16 -1.01 -3.90
CA ARG A 78 2.70 -0.83 -3.79
C ARG A 78 1.92 -1.76 -4.72
N GLU A 79 2.37 -1.93 -5.97
CA GLU A 79 1.80 -2.91 -6.90
C GLU A 79 1.86 -4.33 -6.32
N LEU A 80 3.04 -4.73 -5.82
CA LEU A 80 3.23 -6.05 -5.21
C LEU A 80 2.37 -6.25 -3.96
N GLN A 81 2.25 -5.23 -3.10
CA GLN A 81 1.37 -5.29 -1.93
C GLN A 81 -0.09 -5.56 -2.30
N ARG A 82 -0.57 -5.01 -3.42
CA ARG A 82 -1.95 -5.18 -3.90
C ARG A 82 -2.18 -6.52 -4.61
N THR A 83 -1.12 -7.22 -4.98
CA THR A 83 -1.22 -8.54 -5.62
C THR A 83 -1.47 -9.58 -4.53
N GLU A 84 -2.42 -10.49 -4.76
CA GLU A 84 -2.68 -11.60 -3.85
C GLU A 84 -1.37 -12.37 -3.60
N GLN A 85 -1.08 -12.58 -2.32
CA GLN A 85 0.17 -13.18 -1.89
C GLN A 85 -0.13 -14.61 -1.49
N ASP A 86 0.47 -15.57 -2.18
CA ASP A 86 0.38 -17.00 -1.85
C ASP A 86 1.17 -17.28 -0.56
N TYR A 87 0.62 -16.90 0.59
CA TYR A 87 1.07 -17.38 1.89
C TYR A 87 0.40 -18.74 2.12
N LEU A 88 1.01 -19.81 1.60
CA LEU A 88 0.74 -21.17 2.08
C LEU A 88 1.40 -21.39 3.45
#